data_AF-A0A352MZW3-F1
#
_entry.id   AF-A0A352MZW3-F1
#
_cell.length_a   1.000
_cell.length_b   1.000
_cell.length_c   1.000
_cell.angle_alpha   90.00
_cell.angle_beta   90.00
_cell.angle_gamma   90.00
#
_symmetry.space_group_name_H-M   'P 1'
#
loop_
_entity.id
_entity.type
_entity.pdbx_description
1 polymer ?
#
loop_
_entity_poly.entity_id
_entity_poly.type
_entity_poly.pdbx_seq_one_letter_code
_entity_poly.pdbx_strand_id
1 'polypeptide(L)'
;PDRRCDTRNPFGHDSWHVPEEARATHGLLSIRQVQELYKSEYGSYADMQTLSANKNTAEIIQSINKDPKYVFEIISDGRTYTAIARHRERPGTRRAFKLSPDGSITEIQEK
;
A
#
# COMPACT_ATOMS: atom_id res chain seq x y z
N PRO A 1 -42.85 24.01 -9.83
CA PRO A 1 -42.21 22.67 -9.87
C PRO A 1 -41.39 22.58 -11.15
N ASP A 2 -40.12 22.99 -11.09
CA ASP A 2 -39.17 22.76 -12.17
C ASP A 2 -37.78 22.62 -11.52
N ARG A 3 -37.38 21.38 -11.26
CA ARG A 3 -36.04 21.06 -10.77
C ARG A 3 -35.10 21.14 -11.98
N ARG A 4 -34.58 22.33 -12.27
CA ARG A 4 -33.28 22.43 -12.93
C ARG A 4 -32.22 22.04 -11.90
N CYS A 5 -31.88 20.76 -11.88
CA CYS A 5 -30.61 20.33 -11.31
C CYS A 5 -29.50 20.92 -12.18
N ASP A 6 -29.03 22.11 -11.78
CA ASP A 6 -27.70 22.63 -12.08
C ASP A 6 -26.69 21.64 -11.48
N THR A 7 -26.46 20.51 -12.16
CA THR A 7 -25.24 19.74 -11.95
C THR A 7 -24.13 20.56 -12.58
N ARG A 8 -23.63 21.54 -11.81
CA ARG A 8 -22.23 21.91 -11.80
C ARG A 8 -21.44 20.61 -11.93
N ASN A 9 -20.84 20.43 -13.09
CA ASN A 9 -19.81 19.45 -13.31
C ASN A 9 -18.48 20.10 -12.86
N PRO A 10 -17.99 19.86 -11.63
CA PRO A 10 -16.68 20.36 -11.22
C PRO A 10 -15.54 19.55 -11.85
N PHE A 11 -15.84 18.45 -12.54
CA PHE A 11 -14.85 17.58 -13.15
C PHE A 11 -14.55 18.07 -14.58
N GLY A 12 -13.95 19.25 -14.64
CA GLY A 12 -13.13 19.63 -15.78
C GLY A 12 -12.00 18.61 -15.94
N HIS A 13 -11.59 18.39 -17.19
CA HIS A 13 -10.30 17.81 -17.56
C HIS A 13 -9.22 18.09 -16.50
N ASP A 14 -8.64 17.05 -15.89
CA ASP A 14 -7.19 16.90 -15.81
C ASP A 14 -6.82 15.56 -15.14
N SER A 15 -6.00 14.78 -15.85
CA SER A 15 -5.17 13.71 -15.32
C SER A 15 -5.84 12.57 -14.51
N TRP A 16 -5.77 11.35 -15.06
CA TRP A 16 -5.81 10.09 -14.28
C TRP A 16 -4.58 9.97 -13.36
N HIS A 17 -4.30 11.00 -12.57
CA HIS A 17 -3.26 11.01 -11.56
C HIS A 17 -3.87 10.35 -10.33
N VAL A 18 -3.83 9.02 -10.28
CA VAL A 18 -4.02 8.32 -9.02
C VAL A 18 -3.02 8.93 -8.04
N PRO A 19 -3.47 9.59 -6.96
CA PRO A 19 -2.55 10.26 -6.05
C PRO A 19 -1.55 9.23 -5.53
N GLU A 20 -0.28 9.61 -5.43
CA GLU A 20 0.80 8.70 -5.07
C GLU A 20 0.53 8.04 -3.69
N GLU A 21 -0.20 8.74 -2.82
CA GLU A 21 -0.75 8.24 -1.55
C GLU A 21 -1.73 7.08 -1.72
N ALA A 22 -2.61 7.13 -2.73
CA ALA A 22 -3.52 6.03 -3.02
C ALA A 22 -2.76 4.80 -3.55
N ARG A 23 -1.67 5.00 -4.31
CA ARG A 23 -0.80 3.89 -4.73
C ARG A 23 -0.05 3.28 -3.56
N ALA A 24 0.47 4.10 -2.65
CA ALA A 24 1.11 3.63 -1.41
C ALA A 24 0.13 2.81 -0.57
N THR A 25 -1.10 3.31 -0.38
CA THR A 25 -2.15 2.61 0.35
C THR A 25 -2.54 1.30 -0.34
N HIS A 26 -2.68 1.31 -1.66
CA HIS A 26 -2.97 0.12 -2.45
C HIS A 26 -1.84 -0.93 -2.33
N GLY A 27 -0.58 -0.49 -2.37
CA GLY A 27 0.57 -1.36 -2.19
C GLY A 27 0.60 -2.01 -0.80
N LEU A 28 0.25 -1.27 0.25
CA LEU A 28 0.09 -1.84 1.59
C LEU A 28 -1.04 -2.87 1.64
N LEU A 29 -2.20 -2.59 1.05
CA LEU A 29 -3.31 -3.54 0.97
C LEU A 29 -2.93 -4.82 0.22
N SER A 30 -2.14 -4.71 -0.85
CA SER A 30 -1.55 -5.83 -1.55
C SER A 30 -0.60 -6.64 -0.65
N ILE A 31 0.22 -5.99 0.19
CA ILE A 31 1.06 -6.65 1.19
C ILE A 31 0.20 -7.44 2.20
N ARG A 32 -0.89 -6.84 2.69
CA ARG A 32 -1.83 -7.54 3.57
C ARG A 32 -2.37 -8.80 2.91
N GLN A 33 -2.78 -8.71 1.66
CA GLN A 33 -3.36 -9.84 0.94
C GLN A 33 -2.37 -11.01 0.83
N VAL A 34 -1.10 -10.74 0.47
CA VAL A 34 -0.07 -11.79 0.41
C VAL A 34 0.26 -12.38 1.77
N GLN A 35 0.25 -11.56 2.82
CA GLN A 35 0.48 -12.02 4.19
C GLN A 35 -0.62 -12.95 4.69
N GLU A 36 -1.88 -12.65 4.37
CA GLU A 36 -3.02 -13.51 4.72
C GLU A 36 -3.01 -14.83 3.93
N LEU A 37 -2.65 -14.79 2.64
CA LEU A 37 -2.46 -15.99 1.83
C LEU A 37 -1.34 -16.87 2.42
N TYR A 38 -0.20 -16.26 2.74
CA TYR A 38 0.96 -16.96 3.30
C TYR A 38 0.64 -17.55 4.69
N LYS A 39 -0.05 -16.79 5.55
CA LYS A 39 -0.51 -17.27 6.86
C LYS A 39 -1.49 -18.43 6.72
N SER A 40 -2.38 -18.41 5.72
CA SER A 40 -3.30 -19.53 5.48
C SER A 40 -2.56 -20.81 5.07
N GLU A 41 -1.39 -20.69 4.44
CA GLU A 41 -0.60 -21.82 3.95
C GLU A 41 0.37 -22.37 5.02
N TYR A 42 1.09 -21.48 5.73
CA TYR A 42 2.15 -21.85 6.69
C TYR A 42 1.83 -21.58 8.16
N GLY A 43 0.72 -20.89 8.46
CA GLY A 43 0.33 -20.52 9.82
C GLY A 43 1.15 -19.38 10.44
N SER A 44 2.05 -18.74 9.69
CA SER A 44 2.93 -17.64 10.14
C SER A 44 3.00 -16.55 9.09
N TYR A 45 3.39 -15.33 9.48
CA TYR A 45 3.67 -14.24 8.55
C TYR A 45 5.09 -14.32 8.00
N ALA A 46 5.29 -13.81 6.79
CA ALA A 46 6.58 -13.86 6.10
C ALA A 46 7.22 -12.47 5.98
N ASP A 47 8.54 -12.40 5.98
CA ASP A 47 9.26 -11.18 5.62
C ASP A 47 9.27 -10.97 4.10
N MET A 48 9.75 -9.81 3.65
CA MET A 48 9.77 -9.44 2.23
C MET A 48 10.57 -10.41 1.35
N GLN A 49 11.64 -11.00 1.88
CA GLN A 49 12.49 -11.95 1.15
C GLN A 49 11.74 -13.27 0.93
N THR A 50 11.06 -13.75 1.98
CA THR A 50 10.21 -14.94 1.92
C THR A 50 9.04 -14.76 0.95
N LEU A 51 8.34 -13.61 1.02
CA LEU A 51 7.27 -13.26 0.07
C LEU A 51 7.79 -13.09 -1.37
N SER A 52 9.02 -12.63 -1.55
CA SER A 52 9.64 -12.54 -2.88
C SER A 52 10.04 -13.91 -3.43
N ALA A 53 10.32 -14.89 -2.56
CA ALA A 53 10.66 -16.26 -2.96
C ALA A 53 9.42 -17.07 -3.36
N ASN A 54 8.26 -16.78 -2.75
CA ASN A 54 7.01 -17.47 -3.09
C ASN A 54 6.40 -16.91 -4.39
N LYS A 55 6.20 -17.80 -5.37
CA LYS A 55 5.67 -17.44 -6.69
C LYS A 55 4.28 -16.78 -6.63
N ASN A 56 3.41 -17.19 -5.70
CA ASN A 56 2.07 -16.63 -5.56
C ASN A 56 2.09 -15.18 -5.09
N THR A 57 3.09 -14.80 -4.29
CA THR A 57 3.18 -13.46 -3.69
C THR A 57 4.18 -12.56 -4.42
N ALA A 58 5.13 -13.14 -5.15
CA ALA A 58 6.15 -12.41 -5.91
C ALA A 58 5.56 -11.47 -6.97
N GLU A 59 4.50 -11.86 -7.68
CA GLU A 59 3.87 -11.00 -8.69
C GLU A 59 3.26 -9.72 -8.07
N ILE A 60 2.67 -9.87 -6.88
CA ILE A 60 2.09 -8.77 -6.13
C ILE A 60 3.20 -7.86 -5.59
N ILE A 61 4.27 -8.43 -5.02
CA ILE A 61 5.45 -7.69 -4.53
C ILE A 61 6.17 -6.94 -5.68
N GLN A 62 6.25 -7.52 -6.87
CA GLN A 62 6.78 -6.85 -8.05
C GLN A 62 5.91 -5.66 -8.47
N SER A 63 4.58 -5.83 -8.44
CA SER A 63 3.63 -4.75 -8.75
C SER A 63 3.77 -3.58 -7.79
N ILE A 64 4.00 -3.87 -6.50
CA ILE A 64 4.27 -2.87 -5.46
C ILE A 64 5.61 -2.15 -5.69
N ASN A 65 6.67 -2.89 -6.01
CA ASN A 65 8.00 -2.33 -6.30
C ASN A 65 8.08 -1.56 -7.61
N LYS A 66 7.08 -1.69 -8.49
CA LYS A 66 7.04 -1.03 -9.79
C LYS A 66 6.89 0.49 -9.68
N ASP A 67 6.42 0.99 -8.53
CA ASP A 67 6.31 2.41 -8.25
C ASP A 67 7.61 2.91 -7.59
N PRO A 68 8.55 3.55 -8.32
CA PRO A 68 9.87 3.90 -7.79
C PRO A 68 9.84 5.00 -6.73
N LYS A 69 8.68 5.66 -6.58
CA LYS A 69 8.50 6.83 -5.71
C LYS A 69 8.21 6.45 -4.26
N TYR A 70 7.65 5.27 -4.02
CA TYR A 70 7.39 4.76 -2.67
C TYR A 70 8.18 3.47 -2.44
N VAL A 71 8.96 3.45 -1.36
CA VAL A 71 9.65 2.27 -0.87
C VAL A 71 8.74 1.58 0.14
N PHE A 72 8.52 0.30 -0.08
CA PHE A 72 7.77 -0.56 0.82
C PHE A 72 8.74 -1.44 1.59
N GLU A 73 8.61 -1.42 2.91
CA GLU A 73 9.42 -2.21 3.83
C GLU A 73 8.49 -3.12 4.61
N ILE A 74 8.79 -4.42 4.66
CA ILE A 74 7.99 -5.39 5.41
C ILE A 74 8.88 -5.95 6.52
N ILE A 75 8.46 -5.72 7.75
CA ILE A 75 9.10 -6.21 8.96
C ILE A 75 8.20 -7.31 9.50
N SER A 76 8.66 -8.56 9.49
CA SER A 76 7.91 -9.68 10.07
C SER A 76 8.74 -10.41 11.13
N ASP A 77 8.06 -10.82 12.20
CA ASP A 77 8.60 -11.63 13.30
C ASP A 77 8.07 -13.07 13.25
N GLY A 78 7.42 -13.48 12.15
CA GLY A 78 6.73 -14.77 12.02
C GLY A 78 5.37 -14.82 12.72
N ARG A 79 5.21 -14.14 13.85
CA ARG A 79 3.92 -14.02 14.56
C ARG A 79 3.12 -12.78 14.18
N THR A 80 3.83 -11.72 13.83
CA THR A 80 3.25 -10.44 13.40
C THR A 80 4.05 -9.92 12.21
N TYR A 81 3.44 -8.99 11.46
CA TYR A 81 4.11 -8.26 10.41
C TYR A 81 3.69 -6.79 10.45
N THR A 82 4.58 -5.90 10.04
CA THR A 82 4.33 -4.48 9.85
C THR A 82 4.87 -4.11 8.48
N ALA A 83 4.08 -3.43 7.66
CA ALA A 83 4.56 -2.90 6.40
C ALA A 83 4.57 -1.38 6.43
N ILE A 84 5.61 -0.76 5.88
CA ILE A 84 5.80 0.68 5.86
C ILE A 84 5.99 1.12 4.41
N ALA A 85 5.15 2.02 3.95
CA ALA A 85 5.27 2.68 2.65
C ALA A 85 5.75 4.12 2.87
N ARG A 86 6.97 4.43 2.43
CA ARG A 86 7.59 5.76 2.57
C ARG A 86 8.07 6.30 1.23
N HIS A 87 8.02 7.61 1.04
CA HIS A 87 8.40 8.21 -0.22
C HIS A 87 9.93 8.19 -0.40
N ARG A 88 10.44 7.50 -1.43
CA ARG A 88 11.88 7.31 -1.70
C ARG A 88 12.64 8.63 -1.76
N GLU A 89 12.13 9.58 -2.53
CA GLU A 89 12.86 10.83 -2.81
C GLU A 89 12.63 11.93 -1.77
N ARG A 90 11.60 11.80 -0.93
CA ARG A 90 11.18 12.84 0.03
C ARG A 90 10.65 12.22 1.33
N PRO A 91 11.48 11.50 2.10
CA PRO A 91 11.08 10.73 3.29
C PRO A 91 10.79 11.62 4.51
N GLY A 92 9.99 12.67 4.36
CA GLY A 92 9.58 13.55 5.46
C GLY A 92 8.75 14.75 5.01
N THR A 93 8.84 15.10 3.72
CA THR A 93 7.90 16.05 3.10
C THR A 93 6.60 15.36 2.71
N ARG A 94 6.64 14.06 2.38
CA ARG A 94 5.45 13.26 2.03
C ARG A 94 5.02 12.40 3.20
N ARG A 95 3.71 12.12 3.23
CA ARG A 95 3.08 11.16 4.15
C ARG A 95 3.63 9.76 3.89
N ALA A 96 4.06 9.10 4.96
CA ALA A 96 4.35 7.69 4.98
C ALA A 96 3.17 6.95 5.61
N PHE A 97 3.01 5.68 5.27
CA PHE A 97 1.89 4.87 5.72
C PHE A 97 2.43 3.59 6.34
N LYS A 98 1.91 3.23 7.51
CA LYS A 98 2.26 2.01 8.22
C LYS A 98 1.03 1.10 8.27
N LEU A 99 1.13 -0.08 7.67
CA LEU A 99 0.18 -1.16 7.85
C LEU A 99 0.58 -2.01 9.05
N SER A 100 -0.31 -2.06 10.02
CA SER A 100 -0.22 -2.95 11.18
C SER A 100 -0.76 -4.35 10.84
N PRO A 101 -0.37 -5.41 11.56
CA PRO A 101 -0.81 -6.79 11.26
C PRO A 101 -2.32 -6.96 11.38
N ASP A 102 -2.97 -6.10 12.17
CA ASP A 102 -4.42 -5.99 12.33
C ASP A 102 -5.15 -5.50 11.05
N GLY A 103 -4.40 -5.06 10.04
CA GLY A 103 -4.94 -4.46 8.81
C GLY A 103 -5.20 -2.96 8.92
N SER A 104 -4.92 -2.37 10.09
CA SER A 104 -5.01 -0.94 10.33
C SER A 104 -3.87 -0.21 9.62
N ILE A 105 -4.21 0.68 8.67
CA ILE A 105 -3.27 1.60 8.02
C ILE A 105 -3.22 2.89 8.84
N THR A 106 -2.05 3.22 9.36
CA THR A 106 -1.78 4.45 10.09
C THR A 106 -0.89 5.35 9.26
N GLU A 107 -1.28 6.60 9.05
CA GLU A 107 -0.38 7.60 8.47
C GLU A 107 0.69 7.97 9.50
N ILE A 108 1.96 7.91 9.09
CA ILE A 108 3.10 8.35 9.87
C ILE A 108 3.80 9.50 9.13
N GLN A 109 4.15 10.57 9.86
CA GLN A 109 5.03 11.61 9.35
C GLN A 109 6.45 11.30 9.85
N GLU A 110 7.36 11.00 8.93
CA GLU A 110 8.80 11.09 9.20
C GLU A 110 9.11 12.59 9.39
N LYS A 111 9.60 12.96 10.58
CA LYS A 111 9.94 14.36 10.94
C LYS A 111 11.38 14.69 10.59
#